data_AF-A0A1Y5HIY9-F1
#
_entry.id   AF-A0A1Y5HIY9-F1
#
_cell.length_a   1.000
_cell.length_b   1.000
_cell.length_c   1.000
_cell.angle_alpha   90.00
_cell.angle_beta   90.00
_cell.angle_gamma   90.00
#
_symmetry.space_group_name_H-M   'P 1'
#
loop_
_entity.id
_entity.type
_entity.pdbx_description
1 polymer ?
#
loop_
_entity_poly.entity_id
_entity_poly.type
_entity_poly.pdbx_seq_one_letter_code
_entity_poly.pdbx_strand_id
1 'polypeptide(L)'
;MAFGRVFVVLIWLLAPALGLADSRRIALVMGMSEYQTLPPLDNTKNDATAIADMLARIGFDVTLSVDAGVAEVEQLLDDFAFRSEVADLALIYFAGHGIEVQGENFLIPVDAAVNSNLDVQRQSMSLKRLLAAVDRARKMRIVILDSCRNNPLGDAIALGEGEIDTASTEGTRGAGGGMAAADPDRGTLVAFAARDGQVALDGSGTNSPYAVALMEKMAEPGLEISLMFRQVRDRVLQQTGNLQEPHTYGSLTGVPFYLAGAAEGQVDVASAAAIDAWAAIRPDQEEQLLALADQGDTRSMLGLAYIRLNPNEGRFDPKAAVSFLQRAADAGSPEAQFELAKLYERGTGVAVDHARALVLYRAAAEQDFADAINDLGFLHYQGGLGLPADPQKALTFFERAADLRHPQAQFNFAALIDDGLIADKGPEDSAYYLYQALRSGSSDVLNLLSDRPTMFTDQTRKALQARLKENEFYQGAIDGDFGPGTQRGIRRAYGIEE
;
A
#
# COMPACT_ATOMS: atom_id res chain seq x y z
N MET A 1 -55.49 -44.31 25.23
CA MET A 1 -54.51 -43.32 25.69
C MET A 1 -53.63 -42.95 24.51
N ALA A 2 -53.98 -41.86 23.83
CA ALA A 2 -53.21 -41.29 22.73
C ALA A 2 -52.30 -40.20 23.32
N PHE A 3 -50.99 -40.42 23.32
CA PHE A 3 -50.00 -39.41 23.70
C PHE A 3 -49.38 -38.82 22.45
N GLY A 4 -49.72 -37.56 22.17
CA GLY A 4 -49.15 -36.76 21.11
C GLY A 4 -47.70 -36.41 21.39
N ARG A 5 -46.85 -36.55 20.38
CA ARG A 5 -45.47 -36.05 20.39
C ARG A 5 -45.49 -34.63 19.83
N VAL A 6 -45.23 -33.66 20.70
CA VAL A 6 -45.00 -32.25 20.35
C VAL A 6 -43.63 -32.16 19.67
N PHE A 7 -43.61 -31.71 18.42
CA PHE A 7 -42.39 -31.30 17.72
C PHE A 7 -42.09 -29.85 18.12
N VAL A 8 -40.99 -29.63 18.84
CA VAL A 8 -40.45 -28.29 19.10
C VAL A 8 -39.63 -27.89 17.88
N VAL A 9 -40.13 -26.96 17.08
CA VAL A 9 -39.36 -26.28 16.03
C VAL A 9 -38.53 -25.20 16.71
N LEU A 10 -37.22 -25.42 16.83
CA LEU A 10 -36.26 -24.40 17.24
C LEU A 10 -36.06 -23.43 16.07
N ILE A 11 -36.66 -22.25 16.17
CA ILE A 11 -36.37 -21.12 15.28
C ILE A 11 -35.01 -20.57 15.69
N TRP A 12 -33.99 -20.82 14.86
CA TRP A 12 -32.72 -20.11 14.94
C TRP A 12 -32.94 -18.67 14.47
N LEU A 13 -32.98 -17.74 15.42
CA LEU A 13 -32.84 -16.32 15.14
C LEU A 13 -31.39 -16.09 14.67
N LEU A 14 -31.22 -15.89 13.36
CA LEU A 14 -30.02 -15.32 12.77
C LEU A 14 -29.85 -13.89 13.32
N ALA A 15 -28.98 -13.74 14.32
CA ALA A 15 -28.43 -12.42 14.64
C ALA A 15 -27.52 -11.99 13.49
N PRO A 16 -27.54 -10.71 13.06
CA PRO A 16 -26.56 -10.22 12.11
C PRO A 16 -25.17 -10.37 12.73
N ALA A 17 -24.25 -10.98 12.00
CA ALA A 17 -22.86 -11.07 12.40
C ALA A 17 -22.32 -9.63 12.51
N LEU A 18 -22.14 -9.15 13.75
CA LEU A 18 -21.24 -8.04 14.01
C LEU A 18 -19.87 -8.48 13.51
N GLY A 19 -19.36 -7.80 12.48
CA GLY A 19 -18.07 -8.12 11.86
C GLY A 19 -16.98 -8.11 12.92
N LEU A 20 -16.32 -9.26 13.12
CA LEU A 20 -15.05 -9.29 13.81
C LEU A 20 -14.06 -8.47 12.96
N ALA A 21 -13.22 -7.66 13.59
CA ALA A 21 -12.15 -6.95 12.90
C ALA A 21 -11.30 -7.96 12.12
N ASP A 22 -11.03 -7.68 10.83
CA ASP A 22 -10.14 -8.51 10.02
C ASP A 22 -8.71 -8.07 10.34
N SER A 23 -7.94 -8.93 11.01
CA SER A 23 -6.54 -8.64 11.37
C SER A 23 -5.64 -8.37 10.16
N ARG A 24 -6.14 -8.58 8.93
CA ARG A 24 -5.46 -8.23 7.68
C ARG A 24 -5.65 -6.76 7.28
N ARG A 25 -6.52 -5.99 7.94
CA ARG A 25 -6.73 -4.55 7.70
C ARG A 25 -6.42 -3.80 8.98
N ILE A 26 -5.28 -3.11 9.03
CA ILE A 26 -4.84 -2.40 10.22
C ILE A 26 -4.83 -0.90 9.98
N ALA A 27 -5.15 -0.12 11.02
CA ALA A 27 -5.02 1.33 10.97
C ALA A 27 -4.38 1.89 12.24
N LEU A 28 -3.48 2.85 12.07
CA LEU A 28 -2.98 3.72 13.13
C LEU A 28 -3.56 5.11 12.92
N VAL A 29 -4.35 5.58 13.89
CA VAL A 29 -5.05 6.86 13.82
C VAL A 29 -4.50 7.75 14.93
N MET A 30 -3.95 8.90 14.57
CA MET A 30 -3.31 9.84 15.48
C MET A 30 -3.98 11.21 15.39
N GLY A 31 -4.37 11.76 16.54
CA GLY A 31 -4.90 13.13 16.65
C GLY A 31 -4.11 13.95 17.66
N MET A 32 -3.56 15.08 17.23
CA MET A 32 -2.75 15.98 18.05
C MET A 32 -3.46 17.33 18.22
N SER A 33 -3.84 17.66 19.46
CA SER A 33 -4.69 18.81 19.80
C SER A 33 -4.06 19.67 20.89
N GLU A 34 -3.67 19.07 22.02
CA GLU A 34 -3.20 19.78 23.22
C GLU A 34 -1.68 19.99 23.22
N TYR A 35 -1.20 20.82 22.28
CA TYR A 35 0.22 21.13 22.15
C TYR A 35 0.79 21.91 23.34
N GLN A 36 1.98 21.52 23.80
CA GLN A 36 2.67 22.21 24.91
C GLN A 36 3.31 23.53 24.48
N THR A 37 3.81 23.60 23.23
CA THR A 37 4.59 24.73 22.71
C THR A 37 3.95 25.42 21.51
N LEU A 38 2.94 24.82 20.91
CA LEU A 38 2.22 25.33 19.73
C LEU A 38 0.77 25.68 20.07
N PRO A 39 0.08 26.49 19.24
CA PRO A 39 -1.35 26.72 19.40
C PRO A 39 -2.14 25.40 19.32
N PRO A 40 -3.16 25.22 20.17
CA PRO A 40 -4.00 24.03 20.13
C PRO A 40 -4.85 24.00 18.85
N LEU A 41 -5.29 22.80 18.48
CA LEU A 41 -6.23 22.56 17.39
C LEU A 41 -7.49 21.92 17.97
N ASP A 42 -8.67 22.50 17.70
CA ASP A 42 -9.89 22.16 18.45
C ASP A 42 -10.51 20.84 17.94
N ASN A 43 -10.42 20.56 16.63
CA ASN A 43 -11.12 19.43 16.03
C ASN A 43 -10.26 18.18 15.79
N THR A 44 -8.93 18.25 15.78
CA THR A 44 -8.05 17.12 15.42
C THR A 44 -8.27 15.86 16.26
N LYS A 45 -8.58 16.03 17.56
CA LYS A 45 -8.96 14.94 18.45
C LYS A 45 -10.30 14.32 18.09
N ASN A 46 -11.28 15.14 17.73
CA ASN A 46 -12.59 14.68 17.28
C ASN A 46 -12.47 13.96 15.93
N ASP A 47 -11.69 14.52 15.01
CA ASP A 47 -11.43 13.95 13.69
C ASP A 47 -10.79 12.57 13.81
N ALA A 48 -9.71 12.45 14.58
CA ALA A 48 -9.05 11.18 14.82
C ALA A 48 -9.98 10.15 15.46
N THR A 49 -10.76 10.55 16.47
CA THR A 49 -11.72 9.63 17.11
C THR A 49 -12.80 9.18 16.13
N ALA A 50 -13.37 10.09 15.35
CA ALA A 50 -14.44 9.79 14.42
C ALA A 50 -13.97 8.93 13.23
N ILE A 51 -12.77 9.19 12.72
CA ILE A 51 -12.12 8.38 11.69
C ILE A 51 -11.79 6.98 12.22
N ALA A 52 -11.29 6.86 13.45
CA ALA A 52 -11.04 5.57 14.09
C ALA A 52 -12.33 4.74 14.21
N ASP A 53 -13.42 5.35 14.68
CA ASP A 53 -14.73 4.70 14.78
C ASP A 53 -15.29 4.28 13.41
N MET A 54 -15.03 5.08 12.36
CA MET A 54 -15.45 4.76 10.99
C MET A 54 -14.64 3.58 10.45
N LEU A 55 -13.31 3.60 10.59
CA LEU A 55 -12.42 2.52 10.17
C LEU A 55 -12.77 1.19 10.86
N ALA A 56 -13.01 1.23 12.18
CA ALA A 56 -13.42 0.05 12.94
C ALA A 56 -14.77 -0.51 12.41
N ARG A 57 -15.73 0.37 12.09
CA ARG A 57 -17.02 -0.02 11.50
C ARG A 57 -16.90 -0.71 10.14
N ILE A 58 -15.89 -0.38 9.35
CA ILE A 58 -15.61 -1.03 8.05
C ILE A 58 -14.56 -2.15 8.13
N GLY A 59 -14.32 -2.65 9.35
CA GLY A 59 -13.59 -3.90 9.58
C GLY A 59 -12.09 -3.75 9.75
N PHE A 60 -11.56 -2.56 10.04
CA PHE A 60 -10.16 -2.39 10.42
C PHE A 60 -9.95 -2.74 11.89
N ASP A 61 -8.78 -3.32 12.18
CA ASP A 61 -8.17 -3.32 13.50
C ASP A 61 -7.46 -1.98 13.72
N VAL A 62 -8.04 -1.14 14.57
CA VAL A 62 -7.65 0.27 14.74
C VAL A 62 -6.89 0.48 16.05
N THR A 63 -5.71 1.08 15.95
CA THR A 63 -4.96 1.66 17.07
C THR A 63 -5.15 3.17 17.03
N LEU A 64 -5.90 3.72 18.00
CA LEU A 64 -6.11 5.16 18.17
C LEU A 64 -5.15 5.69 19.25
N SER A 65 -4.42 6.75 18.93
CA SER A 65 -3.68 7.54 19.92
C SER A 65 -4.01 9.04 19.77
N VAL A 66 -4.14 9.71 20.91
CA VAL A 66 -4.53 11.12 20.99
C VAL A 66 -3.57 11.84 21.91
N ASP A 67 -3.06 12.97 21.46
CA ASP A 67 -2.09 13.81 22.18
C ASP A 67 -0.83 13.03 22.59
N ALA A 68 -0.33 12.18 21.69
CA ALA A 68 0.87 11.39 21.93
C ALA A 68 2.14 12.24 21.86
N GLY A 69 3.07 11.96 22.78
CA GLY A 69 4.40 12.56 22.76
C GLY A 69 5.37 11.86 21.79
N VAL A 70 6.56 12.42 21.60
CA VAL A 70 7.57 11.91 20.65
C VAL A 70 7.87 10.42 20.86
N ALA A 71 8.21 10.03 22.09
CA ALA A 71 8.59 8.64 22.40
C ALA A 71 7.44 7.64 22.21
N GLU A 72 6.20 8.06 22.46
CA GLU A 72 5.03 7.21 22.24
C GLU A 72 4.78 7.01 20.75
N VAL A 73 4.86 8.08 19.96
CA VAL A 73 4.72 8.00 18.49
C VAL A 73 5.79 7.08 17.88
N GLU A 74 7.04 7.17 18.34
CA GLU A 74 8.11 6.28 17.88
C GLU A 74 7.76 4.81 18.12
N GLN A 75 7.33 4.47 19.33
CA GLN A 75 6.92 3.11 19.68
C GLN A 75 5.70 2.65 18.86
N LEU A 76 4.69 3.51 18.69
CA LEU A 76 3.49 3.20 17.90
C LEU A 76 3.84 2.90 16.44
N LEU A 77 4.77 3.65 15.85
CA LEU A 77 5.21 3.43 14.47
C LEU A 77 6.02 2.14 14.32
N ASP A 78 6.86 1.79 15.30
CA ASP A 78 7.60 0.52 15.29
C ASP A 78 6.66 -0.69 15.42
N ASP A 79 5.71 -0.63 16.37
CA ASP A 79 4.71 -1.69 16.56
C ASP A 79 3.81 -1.83 15.32
N PHE A 80 3.40 -0.70 14.73
CA PHE A 80 2.58 -0.69 13.52
C PHE A 80 3.36 -1.23 12.31
N ALA A 81 4.64 -0.87 12.16
CA ALA A 81 5.50 -1.38 11.08
C ALA A 81 5.61 -2.90 11.12
N PHE A 82 5.81 -3.49 12.29
CA PHE A 82 5.89 -4.94 12.45
C PHE A 82 4.56 -5.63 12.13
N ARG A 83 3.43 -5.07 12.60
CA ARG A 83 2.09 -5.60 12.29
C ARG A 83 1.75 -5.47 10.80
N SER A 84 2.20 -4.41 10.14
CA SER A 84 1.92 -4.15 8.72
C SER A 84 2.45 -5.25 7.80
N GLU A 85 3.51 -5.97 8.18
CA GLU A 85 4.15 -6.97 7.31
C GLU A 85 3.22 -8.10 6.88
N VAL A 86 2.19 -8.41 7.66
CA VAL A 86 1.18 -9.45 7.33
C VAL A 86 -0.18 -8.87 6.97
N ALA A 87 -0.34 -7.55 7.08
CA ALA A 87 -1.57 -6.88 6.71
C ALA A 87 -1.71 -6.85 5.18
N ASP A 88 -2.92 -7.13 4.69
CA ASP A 88 -3.30 -6.84 3.31
C ASP A 88 -3.37 -5.34 3.09
N LEU A 89 -3.85 -4.60 4.09
CA LEU A 89 -4.02 -3.16 4.06
C LEU A 89 -3.49 -2.51 5.36
N ALA A 90 -2.60 -1.54 5.21
CA ALA A 90 -2.16 -0.68 6.30
C ALA A 90 -2.52 0.78 6.00
N LEU A 91 -3.18 1.44 6.96
CA LEU A 91 -3.56 2.84 6.87
C LEU A 91 -3.04 3.63 8.08
N ILE A 92 -2.36 4.74 7.82
CA ILE A 92 -2.04 5.74 8.85
C ILE A 92 -2.88 6.98 8.58
N TYR A 93 -3.61 7.44 9.59
CA TYR A 93 -4.27 8.74 9.59
C TYR A 93 -3.63 9.62 10.64
N PHE A 94 -3.26 10.85 10.26
CA PHE A 94 -2.74 11.85 11.19
C PHE A 94 -3.52 13.15 11.03
N ALA A 95 -4.04 13.67 12.14
CA ALA A 95 -4.60 15.02 12.26
C ALA A 95 -3.80 15.83 13.28
N GLY A 96 -3.27 17.00 12.89
CA GLY A 96 -2.39 17.80 13.73
C GLY A 96 -1.57 18.83 12.94
N HIS A 97 -0.60 19.47 13.60
CA HIS A 97 0.35 20.35 12.92
C HIS A 97 1.33 19.56 12.06
N GLY A 98 1.59 20.07 10.85
CA GLY A 98 2.60 19.57 9.93
C GLY A 98 3.38 20.70 9.28
N ILE A 99 4.67 20.47 9.03
CA ILE A 99 5.61 21.48 8.53
C ILE A 99 6.55 20.87 7.48
N GLU A 100 6.91 21.65 6.46
CA GLU A 100 7.99 21.32 5.53
C GLU A 100 9.32 21.91 5.96
N VAL A 101 10.37 21.10 5.97
CA VAL A 101 11.76 21.55 6.13
C VAL A 101 12.60 20.90 5.03
N GLN A 102 13.19 21.73 4.17
CA GLN A 102 14.09 21.29 3.08
C GLN A 102 13.46 20.26 2.13
N GLY A 103 12.17 20.43 1.78
CA GLY A 103 11.46 19.50 0.89
C GLY A 103 11.00 18.21 1.56
N GLU A 104 11.14 18.08 2.89
CA GLU A 104 10.64 16.95 3.66
C GLU A 104 9.52 17.38 4.61
N ASN A 105 8.48 16.54 4.68
CA ASN A 105 7.28 16.78 5.47
C ASN A 105 7.44 16.18 6.86
N PHE A 106 7.21 16.98 7.89
CA PHE A 106 7.26 16.58 9.29
C PHE A 106 5.90 16.80 9.95
N LEU A 107 5.56 15.91 10.87
CA LEU A 107 4.33 15.95 11.66
C LEU A 107 4.71 16.05 13.14
N ILE A 108 4.01 16.90 13.88
CA ILE A 108 4.49 17.38 15.18
C ILE A 108 3.72 16.71 16.32
N PRO A 109 4.39 15.92 17.19
CA PRO A 109 3.83 15.43 18.46
C PRO A 109 3.54 16.56 19.45
N VAL A 110 2.67 16.31 20.45
CA VAL A 110 2.18 17.40 21.33
C VAL A 110 3.24 17.97 22.28
N ASP A 111 4.26 17.19 22.64
CA ASP A 111 5.35 17.58 23.53
C ASP A 111 6.59 18.09 22.79
N ALA A 112 6.56 18.11 21.46
CA ALA A 112 7.67 18.59 20.66
C ALA A 112 7.90 20.09 20.89
N ALA A 113 9.13 20.47 21.21
CA ALA A 113 9.53 21.85 21.40
C ALA A 113 10.20 22.39 20.12
N VAL A 114 9.38 22.64 19.10
CA VAL A 114 9.84 23.10 17.79
C VAL A 114 10.06 24.62 17.78
N ASN A 115 11.31 25.06 17.94
CA ASN A 115 11.68 26.49 17.87
C ASN A 115 12.60 26.81 16.69
N SER A 116 13.15 25.78 16.03
CA SER A 116 14.06 25.88 14.90
C SER A 116 13.84 24.74 13.91
N ASN A 117 14.37 24.86 12.68
CA ASN A 117 14.35 23.76 11.70
C ASN A 117 15.07 22.51 12.24
N LEU A 118 16.12 22.68 13.06
CA LEU A 118 16.84 21.58 13.68
C LEU A 118 15.98 20.88 14.74
N ASP A 119 15.17 21.63 15.49
CA ASP A 119 14.24 21.04 16.48
C ASP A 119 13.14 20.24 15.79
N VAL A 120 12.62 20.73 14.66
CA VAL A 120 11.66 20.00 13.83
C VAL A 120 12.25 18.65 13.40
N GLN A 121 13.47 18.64 12.85
CA GLN A 121 14.12 17.40 12.42
C GLN A 121 14.39 16.41 13.56
N ARG A 122 14.56 16.89 14.80
CA ARG A 122 14.90 16.05 15.97
C ARG A 122 13.70 15.58 16.77
N GLN A 123 12.61 16.34 16.76
CA GLN A 123 11.47 16.16 17.67
C GLN A 123 10.14 15.96 16.93
N SER A 124 10.17 15.84 15.59
CA SER A 124 8.98 15.58 14.77
C SER A 124 9.15 14.28 13.99
N MET A 125 8.05 13.66 13.58
CA MET A 125 8.07 12.47 12.74
C MET A 125 8.09 12.89 11.27
N SER A 126 8.89 12.27 10.42
CA SER A 126 8.87 12.58 8.99
C SER A 126 7.89 11.71 8.21
N LEU A 127 7.38 12.21 7.08
CA LEU A 127 6.52 11.43 6.19
C LEU A 127 7.22 10.15 5.72
N LYS A 128 8.54 10.20 5.48
CA LYS A 128 9.32 8.99 5.13
C LYS A 128 9.20 7.91 6.20
N ARG A 129 9.17 8.29 7.47
CA ARG A 129 8.99 7.35 8.58
C ARG A 129 7.60 6.72 8.58
N LEU A 130 6.55 7.50 8.30
CA LEU A 130 5.18 6.99 8.16
C LEU A 130 5.08 6.03 6.95
N LEU A 131 5.68 6.41 5.82
CA LEU A 131 5.76 5.56 4.62
C LEU A 131 6.48 4.24 4.91
N ALA A 132 7.61 4.28 5.63
CA ALA A 132 8.33 3.09 6.05
C ALA A 132 7.51 2.18 6.97
N ALA A 133 6.64 2.75 7.81
CA ALA A 133 5.77 1.98 8.70
C ALA A 133 4.62 1.27 7.97
N VAL A 134 4.19 1.76 6.81
CA VAL A 134 3.20 1.06 5.96
C VAL A 134 3.83 0.20 4.87
N ASP A 135 5.11 0.42 4.54
CA ASP A 135 5.78 -0.17 3.38
C ASP A 135 5.65 -1.70 3.31
N ARG A 136 5.56 -2.37 4.46
CA ARG A 136 5.51 -3.83 4.47
C ARG A 136 4.16 -4.47 4.22
N ALA A 137 3.08 -3.70 4.14
CA ALA A 137 1.76 -4.23 3.80
C ALA A 137 1.73 -4.84 2.39
N ARG A 138 0.93 -5.91 2.25
CA ARG A 138 0.95 -6.83 1.10
C ARG A 138 0.26 -6.27 -0.13
N LYS A 139 -0.86 -5.57 0.03
CA LYS A 139 -1.69 -5.12 -1.10
C LYS A 139 -1.77 -3.61 -1.20
N MET A 140 -1.98 -2.94 -0.07
CA MET A 140 -2.30 -1.51 -0.06
C MET A 140 -1.74 -0.79 1.15
N ARG A 141 -1.20 0.41 0.89
CA ARG A 141 -0.51 1.25 1.86
C ARG A 141 -1.06 2.66 1.74
N ILE A 142 -1.61 3.19 2.82
CA ILE A 142 -2.29 4.50 2.77
C ILE A 142 -1.77 5.36 3.91
N VAL A 143 -1.36 6.58 3.59
CA VAL A 143 -1.07 7.62 4.59
C VAL A 143 -1.96 8.82 4.30
N ILE A 144 -2.81 9.18 5.24
CA ILE A 144 -3.74 10.30 5.15
C ILE A 144 -3.33 11.36 6.15
N LEU A 145 -3.02 12.55 5.64
CA LEU A 145 -2.52 13.67 6.42
C LEU A 145 -3.54 14.81 6.40
N ASP A 146 -4.28 14.93 7.50
CA ASP A 146 -5.17 16.04 7.81
C ASP A 146 -4.44 17.11 8.63
N SER A 147 -3.34 17.61 8.07
CA SER A 147 -2.48 18.59 8.73
C SER A 147 -2.48 19.95 8.04
N CYS A 148 -2.58 21.00 8.88
CA CYS A 148 -2.53 22.40 8.48
C CYS A 148 -1.09 22.78 8.10
N ARG A 149 -0.84 22.88 6.81
CA ARG A 149 0.48 23.15 6.23
C ARG A 149 0.84 24.64 6.32
N ASN A 150 0.91 25.20 7.53
CA ASN A 150 1.51 26.50 7.82
C ASN A 150 2.80 26.26 8.59
N ASN A 151 3.89 26.94 8.26
CA ASN A 151 5.09 26.91 9.10
C ASN A 151 4.80 27.67 10.42
N PRO A 152 4.66 26.99 11.58
CA PRO A 152 4.42 27.66 12.87
C PRO A 152 5.59 28.56 13.29
N LEU A 153 6.77 28.40 12.67
CA LEU A 153 7.97 29.19 12.89
C LEU A 153 8.01 30.48 12.04
N GLY A 154 7.06 30.66 11.11
CA GLY A 154 6.98 31.80 10.20
C GLY A 154 8.26 32.04 9.36
N ASP A 155 8.43 33.27 8.87
CA ASP A 155 9.66 33.72 8.17
C ASP A 155 10.87 33.89 9.11
N ALA A 156 10.71 33.66 10.42
CA ALA A 156 11.68 34.05 11.45
C ALA A 156 13.00 33.26 11.41
N ILE A 157 13.05 32.14 10.71
CA ILE A 157 14.27 31.30 10.56
C ILE A 157 15.00 31.60 9.24
N ALA A 158 14.34 32.20 8.24
CA ALA A 158 14.98 32.54 6.97
C ALA A 158 16.02 33.68 7.09
N LEU A 159 16.07 34.37 8.22
CA LEU A 159 16.99 35.48 8.51
C LEU A 159 18.17 35.08 9.42
N GLY A 160 18.28 33.79 9.76
CA GLY A 160 19.08 33.31 10.88
C GLY A 160 20.28 32.43 10.53
N GLU A 161 20.84 32.49 9.32
CA GLU A 161 22.17 31.90 9.05
C GLU A 161 23.02 32.85 8.19
N GLY A 162 24.31 32.86 8.50
CA GLY A 162 25.26 33.93 8.23
C GLY A 162 25.60 34.18 6.76
N GLU A 163 26.35 35.27 6.57
CA GLU A 163 26.95 35.73 5.32
C GLU A 163 27.26 34.59 4.33
N ILE A 164 26.50 34.54 3.23
CA ILE A 164 26.87 33.77 2.03
C ILE A 164 27.23 34.76 0.93
N ASP A 165 28.44 34.54 0.45
CA ASP A 165 29.14 35.21 -0.63
C ASP A 165 28.28 35.36 -1.89
N THR A 166 28.35 36.55 -2.49
CA THR A 166 27.60 36.95 -3.67
C THR A 166 28.12 36.24 -4.93
N ALA A 167 27.51 35.14 -5.34
CA ALA A 167 27.51 34.70 -6.75
C ALA A 167 26.53 33.54 -7.03
N SER A 168 25.27 33.85 -7.31
CA SER A 168 24.48 33.24 -8.40
C SER A 168 23.04 33.76 -8.34
N THR A 169 22.71 34.60 -9.31
CA THR A 169 21.38 35.14 -9.53
C THR A 169 20.57 34.13 -10.34
N GLU A 170 19.86 33.23 -9.67
CA GLU A 170 18.66 32.60 -10.22
C GLU A 170 17.56 32.65 -9.16
N GLY A 171 16.46 33.32 -9.49
CA GLY A 171 15.42 33.70 -8.55
C GLY A 171 14.63 32.50 -8.01
N THR A 172 14.94 32.10 -6.79
CA THR A 172 14.03 31.32 -5.94
C THR A 172 12.93 32.23 -5.41
N ARG A 173 11.82 32.28 -6.15
CA ARG A 173 10.52 32.58 -5.55
C ARG A 173 10.13 31.37 -4.71
N GLY A 174 9.99 31.57 -3.41
CA GLY A 174 9.52 30.57 -2.46
C GLY A 174 9.00 31.20 -1.17
N ALA A 175 8.18 32.25 -1.29
CA ALA A 175 7.34 32.72 -0.19
C ALA A 175 6.00 31.96 -0.27
N GLY A 176 5.70 31.14 0.75
CA GLY A 176 4.45 30.39 0.88
C GLY A 176 4.66 28.98 1.46
N GLY A 177 4.75 28.89 2.78
CA GLY A 177 4.98 27.63 3.51
C GLY A 177 3.77 26.70 3.45
N GLY A 178 3.91 25.59 2.72
CA GLY A 178 3.01 24.43 2.66
C GLY A 178 3.75 23.14 3.05
N MET A 179 3.28 21.97 2.61
CA MET A 179 4.12 20.76 2.59
C MET A 179 4.52 20.37 1.17
N ALA A 180 5.60 19.61 1.06
CA ALA A 180 6.14 19.16 -0.21
C ALA A 180 5.27 18.05 -0.83
N ALA A 181 5.31 17.97 -2.15
CA ALA A 181 4.78 16.84 -2.89
C ALA A 181 5.43 15.52 -2.41
N ALA A 182 4.60 14.49 -2.22
CA ALA A 182 5.11 13.16 -1.86
C ALA A 182 5.48 12.38 -3.13
N ASP A 183 6.57 11.62 -3.06
CA ASP A 183 6.99 10.66 -4.09
C ASP A 183 7.09 9.26 -3.48
N PRO A 184 5.95 8.61 -3.19
CA PRO A 184 5.94 7.32 -2.49
C PRO A 184 6.17 6.15 -3.45
N ASP A 185 6.68 5.04 -2.91
CA ASP A 185 6.85 3.79 -3.67
C ASP A 185 5.51 3.25 -4.21
N ARG A 186 5.56 2.41 -5.24
CA ARG A 186 4.36 1.81 -5.84
C ARG A 186 3.52 1.03 -4.83
N GLY A 187 2.20 1.07 -5.04
CA GLY A 187 1.23 0.47 -4.11
C GLY A 187 0.97 1.33 -2.87
N THR A 188 1.52 2.54 -2.83
CA THR A 188 1.38 3.49 -1.73
C THR A 188 0.63 4.73 -2.17
N LEU A 189 -0.36 5.11 -1.38
CA LEU A 189 -1.16 6.32 -1.58
C LEU A 189 -0.91 7.28 -0.41
N VAL A 190 -0.57 8.53 -0.74
CA VAL A 190 -0.50 9.62 0.24
C VAL A 190 -1.58 10.63 -0.08
N ALA A 191 -2.53 10.83 0.83
CA ALA A 191 -3.61 11.80 0.70
C ALA A 191 -3.40 12.96 1.66
N PHE A 192 -3.48 14.19 1.16
CA PHE A 192 -3.40 15.41 1.94
C PHE A 192 -4.73 16.14 1.93
N ALA A 193 -5.12 16.67 3.09
CA ALA A 193 -6.32 17.46 3.23
C ALA A 193 -6.29 18.78 2.44
N ALA A 194 -5.10 19.29 2.10
CA ALA A 194 -4.90 20.46 1.24
C ALA A 194 -3.67 20.29 0.34
N ARG A 195 -3.75 20.82 -0.89
CA ARG A 195 -2.64 20.87 -1.84
C ARG A 195 -1.50 21.78 -1.37
N ASP A 196 -0.37 21.70 -2.06
CA ASP A 196 0.82 22.52 -1.79
C ASP A 196 0.46 24.02 -1.81
N GLY A 197 0.86 24.74 -0.75
CA GLY A 197 0.58 26.16 -0.58
C GLY A 197 -0.84 26.54 -0.10
N GLN A 198 -1.68 25.57 0.27
CA GLN A 198 -2.98 25.82 0.93
C GLN A 198 -3.01 25.27 2.36
N VAL A 199 -3.81 25.92 3.21
CA VAL A 199 -4.02 25.54 4.61
C VAL A 199 -5.27 24.67 4.71
N ALA A 200 -5.15 23.50 5.31
CA ALA A 200 -6.31 22.69 5.67
C ALA A 200 -7.13 23.43 6.75
N LEU A 201 -8.45 23.46 6.60
CA LEU A 201 -9.31 24.15 7.56
C LEU A 201 -9.68 23.18 8.68
N ASP A 202 -9.37 23.54 9.94
CA ASP A 202 -9.86 22.81 11.12
C ASP A 202 -11.41 22.84 11.19
N GLY A 203 -12.01 23.86 10.60
CA GLY A 203 -13.46 24.05 10.56
C GLY A 203 -14.01 24.68 11.84
N SER A 204 -15.31 24.99 11.84
CA SER A 204 -16.03 25.53 13.01
C SER A 204 -17.10 24.59 13.55
N GLY A 205 -17.24 23.41 12.92
CA GLY A 205 -18.10 22.32 13.36
C GLY A 205 -17.40 21.40 14.35
N THR A 206 -17.98 20.22 14.57
CA THR A 206 -17.40 19.18 15.43
C THR A 206 -16.15 18.51 14.84
N ASN A 207 -16.05 18.47 13.51
CA ASN A 207 -14.98 17.82 12.76
C ASN A 207 -14.57 18.73 11.59
N SER A 208 -13.36 18.53 11.06
CA SER A 208 -12.84 19.26 9.90
C SER A 208 -13.66 18.93 8.63
N PRO A 209 -13.76 19.85 7.64
CA PRO A 209 -14.43 19.57 6.37
C PRO A 209 -13.84 18.36 5.65
N TYR A 210 -12.52 18.16 5.77
CA TYR A 210 -11.84 17.00 5.18
C TYR A 210 -12.23 15.70 5.87
N ALA A 211 -12.16 15.63 7.21
CA ALA A 211 -12.56 14.45 7.97
C ALA A 211 -14.04 14.10 7.73
N VAL A 212 -14.93 15.09 7.67
CA VAL A 212 -16.35 14.88 7.34
C VAL A 212 -16.52 14.26 5.96
N ALA A 213 -15.90 14.84 4.93
CA ALA A 213 -15.99 14.32 3.57
C ALA A 213 -15.37 12.92 3.44
N LEU A 214 -14.25 12.69 4.13
CA LEU A 214 -13.56 11.40 4.14
C LEU A 214 -14.42 10.31 4.78
N MET A 215 -15.00 10.56 5.96
CA MET A 215 -15.92 9.62 6.62
C MET A 215 -17.15 9.32 5.77
N GLU A 216 -17.75 10.35 5.15
CA GLU A 216 -18.92 10.21 4.27
C GLU A 216 -18.63 9.22 3.13
N LYS A 217 -17.46 9.37 2.47
CA LYS A 217 -17.07 8.55 1.32
C LYS A 217 -16.50 7.19 1.68
N MET A 218 -15.80 7.08 2.80
CA MET A 218 -15.29 5.80 3.32
C MET A 218 -16.41 4.83 3.70
N ALA A 219 -17.59 5.35 4.07
CA ALA A 219 -18.75 4.53 4.40
C ALA A 219 -19.47 3.95 3.18
N GLU A 220 -19.19 4.42 1.96
CA GLU A 220 -19.87 3.98 0.73
C GLU A 220 -19.36 2.60 0.26
N PRO A 221 -20.19 1.54 0.31
CA PRO A 221 -19.77 0.21 -0.13
C PRO A 221 -19.51 0.16 -1.64
N GLY A 222 -18.46 -0.56 -2.04
CA GLY A 222 -18.10 -0.75 -3.44
C GLY A 222 -17.63 0.53 -4.16
N LEU A 223 -17.29 1.61 -3.44
CA LEU A 223 -16.67 2.79 -4.03
C LEU A 223 -15.16 2.57 -4.21
N GLU A 224 -14.69 2.52 -5.46
CA GLU A 224 -13.26 2.34 -5.75
C GLU A 224 -12.44 3.52 -5.18
N ILE A 225 -11.31 3.22 -4.56
CA ILE A 225 -10.54 4.16 -3.74
C ILE A 225 -10.09 5.44 -4.47
N SER A 226 -9.71 5.35 -5.74
CA SER A 226 -9.32 6.53 -6.52
C SER A 226 -10.52 7.43 -6.84
N LEU A 227 -11.69 6.83 -7.09
CA LEU A 227 -12.95 7.56 -7.20
C LEU A 227 -13.37 8.13 -5.85
N MET A 228 -13.15 7.41 -4.74
CA MET A 228 -13.43 7.88 -3.39
C MET A 228 -12.68 9.17 -3.09
N PHE A 229 -11.35 9.19 -3.23
CA PHE A 229 -10.56 10.39 -2.93
C PHE A 229 -10.89 11.56 -3.86
N ARG A 230 -11.26 11.31 -5.11
CA ARG A 230 -11.79 12.34 -6.01
C ARG A 230 -13.10 12.92 -5.48
N GLN A 231 -14.04 12.07 -5.08
CA GLN A 231 -15.30 12.52 -4.50
C GLN A 231 -15.10 13.26 -3.17
N VAL A 232 -14.11 12.85 -2.35
CA VAL A 232 -13.70 13.59 -1.15
C VAL A 232 -13.22 14.99 -1.54
N ARG A 233 -12.32 15.10 -2.52
CA ARG A 233 -11.84 16.41 -3.01
C ARG A 233 -13.00 17.30 -3.47
N ASP A 234 -13.88 16.77 -4.31
CA ASP A 234 -15.01 17.53 -4.85
C ASP A 234 -15.98 17.98 -3.73
N ARG A 235 -16.17 17.14 -2.71
CA ARG A 235 -16.97 17.46 -1.52
C ARG A 235 -16.33 18.56 -0.68
N VAL A 236 -15.02 18.51 -0.45
CA VAL A 236 -14.30 19.54 0.32
C VAL A 236 -14.27 20.87 -0.42
N LEU A 237 -14.03 20.86 -1.74
CA LEU A 237 -14.12 22.07 -2.57
C LEU A 237 -15.51 22.71 -2.45
N GLN A 238 -16.56 21.91 -2.51
CA GLN A 238 -17.93 22.40 -2.36
C GLN A 238 -18.19 22.99 -0.96
N GLN A 239 -17.81 22.29 0.11
CA GLN A 239 -18.05 22.73 1.49
C GLN A 239 -17.25 23.98 1.86
N THR A 240 -16.04 24.10 1.35
CA THR A 240 -15.11 25.19 1.68
C THR A 240 -15.20 26.36 0.70
N GLY A 241 -16.06 26.28 -0.33
CA GLY A 241 -16.15 27.31 -1.36
C GLY A 241 -14.85 27.48 -2.16
N ASN A 242 -14.16 26.38 -2.44
CA ASN A 242 -12.85 26.29 -3.09
C ASN A 242 -11.67 26.86 -2.30
N LEU A 243 -11.80 27.02 -0.97
CA LEU A 243 -10.70 27.47 -0.11
C LEU A 243 -9.69 26.36 0.20
N GLN A 244 -10.13 25.10 0.15
CA GLN A 244 -9.31 23.93 0.43
C GLN A 244 -9.51 22.89 -0.68
N GLU A 245 -8.40 22.47 -1.28
CA GLU A 245 -8.38 21.41 -2.30
C GLU A 245 -7.53 20.22 -1.82
N PRO A 246 -8.14 19.09 -1.45
CA PRO A 246 -7.40 17.86 -1.15
C PRO A 246 -6.62 17.34 -2.36
N HIS A 247 -5.49 16.70 -2.10
CA HIS A 247 -4.64 16.14 -3.15
C HIS A 247 -4.12 14.74 -2.78
N THR A 248 -3.97 13.86 -3.76
CA THR A 248 -3.45 12.50 -3.59
C THR A 248 -2.21 12.29 -4.45
N TYR A 249 -1.20 11.64 -3.89
CA TYR A 249 0.05 11.27 -4.54
C TYR A 249 0.26 9.76 -4.46
N GLY A 250 1.08 9.24 -5.37
CA GLY A 250 1.46 7.84 -5.41
C GLY A 250 0.76 7.03 -6.49
N SER A 251 1.13 5.76 -6.56
CA SER A 251 0.64 4.81 -7.56
C SER A 251 -0.10 3.68 -6.87
N LEU A 252 -1.32 3.44 -7.30
CA LEU A 252 -2.16 2.35 -6.82
C LEU A 252 -1.94 1.11 -7.72
N THR A 253 -1.95 -0.08 -7.13
CA THR A 253 -1.79 -1.36 -7.87
C THR A 253 -2.92 -1.58 -8.87
N GLY A 254 -2.73 -2.34 -9.96
CA GLY A 254 -3.78 -2.61 -10.94
C GLY A 254 -4.93 -3.49 -10.46
N VAL A 255 -5.15 -3.65 -9.16
CA VAL A 255 -6.38 -4.24 -8.59
C VAL A 255 -7.19 -3.10 -7.96
N PRO A 256 -8.50 -2.96 -8.27
CA PRO A 256 -9.34 -1.96 -7.65
C PRO A 256 -9.50 -2.30 -6.15
N PHE A 257 -9.54 -1.26 -5.33
CA PHE A 257 -9.62 -1.42 -3.88
C PHE A 257 -10.80 -0.64 -3.29
N TYR A 258 -11.42 -1.20 -2.24
CA TYR A 258 -12.62 -0.67 -1.60
C TYR A 258 -12.45 -0.65 -0.08
N LEU A 259 -12.70 0.49 0.57
CA LEU A 259 -12.54 0.59 2.03
C LEU A 259 -13.73 -0.05 2.79
N ALA A 260 -14.98 0.24 2.43
CA ALA A 260 -16.18 -0.35 3.05
C ALA A 260 -16.56 -1.76 2.55
N GLY A 261 -15.63 -2.47 1.90
CA GLY A 261 -15.91 -3.75 1.26
C GLY A 261 -16.70 -3.60 -0.04
N ALA A 262 -17.01 -4.74 -0.67
CA ALA A 262 -17.76 -4.79 -1.92
C ALA A 262 -19.26 -4.56 -1.66
N ALA A 263 -19.99 -3.93 -2.60
CA ALA A 263 -21.44 -3.72 -2.46
C ALA A 263 -22.23 -5.05 -2.48
N GLU A 264 -23.50 -5.06 -2.05
CA GLU A 264 -24.35 -6.26 -2.13
C GLU A 264 -24.33 -6.87 -3.55
N GLY A 265 -23.86 -8.11 -3.66
CA GLY A 265 -23.72 -8.83 -4.92
C GLY A 265 -22.34 -8.75 -5.59
N GLN A 266 -21.38 -8.00 -5.04
CA GLN A 266 -19.97 -8.00 -5.48
C GLN A 266 -19.13 -8.96 -4.62
N VAL A 267 -18.19 -9.67 -5.25
CA VAL A 267 -17.27 -10.59 -4.58
C VAL A 267 -16.19 -9.80 -3.83
N ASP A 268 -15.82 -10.24 -2.62
CA ASP A 268 -14.68 -9.67 -1.90
C ASP A 268 -13.39 -9.85 -2.73
N VAL A 269 -12.95 -8.73 -3.28
CA VAL A 269 -11.91 -8.61 -4.30
C VAL A 269 -10.52 -8.98 -3.77
N ALA A 270 -10.38 -9.19 -2.46
CA ALA A 270 -9.14 -9.58 -1.79
C ALA A 270 -8.52 -10.89 -2.32
N SER A 271 -9.22 -11.69 -3.13
CA SER A 271 -8.72 -12.95 -3.73
C SER A 271 -8.94 -13.09 -5.24
N ALA A 272 -9.51 -12.07 -5.90
CA ALA A 272 -9.87 -12.15 -7.32
C ALA A 272 -8.71 -11.69 -8.22
N ALA A 273 -8.56 -12.32 -9.40
CA ALA A 273 -7.65 -11.81 -10.42
C ALA A 273 -8.04 -10.37 -10.80
N ALA A 274 -7.07 -9.49 -11.08
CA ALA A 274 -7.30 -8.09 -11.42
C ALA A 274 -8.42 -7.89 -12.47
N ILE A 275 -8.49 -8.78 -13.46
CA ILE A 275 -9.50 -8.81 -14.51
C ILE A 275 -10.92 -8.99 -13.96
N ASP A 276 -11.12 -9.88 -12.99
CA ASP A 276 -12.42 -10.13 -12.36
C ASP A 276 -12.80 -8.99 -11.40
N ALA A 277 -11.80 -8.47 -10.71
CA ALA A 277 -11.94 -7.34 -9.80
C ALA A 277 -12.44 -6.06 -10.50
N TRP A 278 -11.80 -5.70 -11.62
CA TRP A 278 -12.21 -4.54 -12.43
C TRP A 278 -13.53 -4.78 -13.15
N ALA A 279 -13.78 -6.00 -13.62
CA ALA A 279 -15.08 -6.37 -14.17
C ALA A 279 -16.24 -6.10 -13.21
N ALA A 280 -16.06 -6.30 -11.90
CA ALA A 280 -17.13 -6.05 -10.93
C ALA A 280 -17.48 -4.56 -10.73
N ILE A 281 -16.72 -3.63 -11.34
CA ILE A 281 -16.98 -2.19 -11.25
C ILE A 281 -18.35 -1.84 -11.82
N ARG A 282 -19.08 -1.00 -11.07
CA ARG A 282 -20.42 -0.56 -11.45
C ARG A 282 -20.40 0.32 -12.70
N PRO A 283 -21.45 0.31 -13.53
CA PRO A 283 -21.51 1.11 -14.75
C PRO A 283 -21.33 2.62 -14.53
N ASP A 284 -21.84 3.17 -13.43
CA ASP A 284 -21.67 4.59 -13.06
C ASP A 284 -20.21 4.96 -12.77
N GLN A 285 -19.46 4.03 -12.17
CA GLN A 285 -18.04 4.20 -11.92
C GLN A 285 -17.23 4.01 -13.20
N GLU A 286 -17.62 3.08 -14.08
CA GLU A 286 -16.98 2.91 -15.39
C GLU A 286 -17.07 4.19 -16.23
N GLU A 287 -18.20 4.89 -16.21
CA GLU A 287 -18.34 6.20 -16.89
C GLU A 287 -17.40 7.25 -16.30
N GLN A 288 -17.24 7.28 -14.98
CA GLN A 288 -16.24 8.14 -14.32
C GLN A 288 -14.82 7.77 -14.77
N LEU A 289 -14.47 6.48 -14.79
CA LEU A 289 -13.16 6.02 -15.26
C LEU A 289 -12.90 6.42 -16.71
N LEU A 290 -13.90 6.36 -17.60
CA LEU A 290 -13.78 6.81 -18.99
C LEU A 290 -13.45 8.30 -19.06
N ALA A 291 -14.19 9.15 -18.33
CA ALA A 291 -13.93 10.58 -18.29
C ALA A 291 -12.52 10.93 -17.78
N LEU A 292 -11.97 10.10 -16.90
CA LEU A 292 -10.62 10.26 -16.35
C LEU A 292 -9.53 9.75 -17.28
N ALA A 293 -9.76 8.62 -17.94
CA ALA A 293 -8.87 8.14 -18.99
C ALA A 293 -8.73 9.20 -20.09
N ASP A 294 -9.80 9.89 -20.46
CA ASP A 294 -9.75 11.00 -21.44
C ASP A 294 -8.99 12.23 -20.96
N GLN A 295 -8.82 12.39 -19.64
CA GLN A 295 -7.95 13.40 -19.02
C GLN A 295 -6.50 12.93 -18.84
N GLY A 296 -6.16 11.69 -19.24
CA GLY A 296 -4.82 11.15 -19.14
C GLY A 296 -4.56 10.28 -17.89
N ASP A 297 -5.58 9.97 -17.10
CA ASP A 297 -5.44 9.12 -15.91
C ASP A 297 -5.09 7.67 -16.29
N THR A 298 -3.82 7.31 -16.09
CA THR A 298 -3.27 6.01 -16.52
C THR A 298 -3.84 4.83 -15.73
N ARG A 299 -4.21 5.04 -14.46
CA ARG A 299 -4.89 4.02 -13.64
C ARG A 299 -6.26 3.70 -14.20
N SER A 300 -7.04 4.72 -14.57
CA SER A 300 -8.37 4.54 -15.15
C SER A 300 -8.28 3.83 -16.50
N MET A 301 -7.29 4.18 -17.34
CA MET A 301 -7.00 3.44 -18.57
C MET A 301 -6.68 1.97 -18.29
N LEU A 302 -5.83 1.68 -17.31
CA LEU A 302 -5.50 0.31 -16.93
C LEU A 302 -6.74 -0.47 -16.44
N GLY A 303 -7.55 0.13 -15.57
CA GLY A 303 -8.78 -0.48 -15.08
C GLY A 303 -9.76 -0.77 -16.21
N LEU A 304 -9.97 0.20 -17.11
CA LEU A 304 -10.80 0.01 -18.31
C LEU A 304 -10.25 -1.10 -19.22
N ALA A 305 -8.92 -1.21 -19.38
CA ALA A 305 -8.33 -2.30 -20.14
C ALA A 305 -8.65 -3.66 -19.52
N TYR A 306 -8.54 -3.80 -18.19
CA TYR A 306 -8.90 -5.04 -17.51
C TYR A 306 -10.39 -5.38 -17.64
N ILE A 307 -11.29 -4.39 -17.56
CA ILE A 307 -12.72 -4.61 -17.86
C ILE A 307 -12.89 -5.18 -19.27
N ARG A 308 -12.20 -4.60 -20.26
CA ARG A 308 -12.27 -5.04 -21.66
C ARG A 308 -11.57 -6.36 -21.94
N LEU A 309 -10.66 -6.81 -21.08
CA LEU A 309 -10.02 -8.13 -21.17
C LEU A 309 -10.82 -9.24 -20.46
N ASN A 310 -11.88 -8.92 -19.72
CA ASN A 310 -12.70 -9.93 -19.06
C ASN A 310 -13.68 -10.58 -20.06
N PRO A 311 -13.57 -11.89 -20.35
CA PRO A 311 -14.48 -12.56 -21.29
C PRO A 311 -15.89 -12.82 -20.71
N ASN A 312 -16.09 -12.70 -19.39
CA ASN A 312 -17.27 -13.19 -18.68
C ASN A 312 -18.39 -12.13 -18.53
N GLU A 313 -18.15 -10.88 -18.90
CA GLU A 313 -18.96 -9.72 -18.48
C GLU A 313 -19.67 -8.98 -19.62
N GLY A 314 -19.72 -9.58 -20.81
CA GLY A 314 -20.36 -8.97 -21.99
C GLY A 314 -19.70 -7.68 -22.52
N ARG A 315 -18.66 -7.19 -21.84
CA ARG A 315 -17.84 -6.01 -22.17
C ARG A 315 -16.48 -6.37 -22.79
N PHE A 316 -16.30 -7.65 -23.15
CA PHE A 316 -15.06 -8.15 -23.73
C PHE A 316 -14.75 -7.47 -25.07
N ASP A 317 -13.69 -6.67 -25.10
CA ASP A 317 -13.13 -6.06 -26.31
C ASP A 317 -11.61 -5.92 -26.18
N PRO A 318 -10.86 -6.98 -26.53
CA PRO A 318 -9.40 -6.95 -26.49
C PRO A 318 -8.75 -5.83 -27.31
N LYS A 319 -9.41 -5.33 -28.37
CA LYS A 319 -8.87 -4.22 -29.16
C LYS A 319 -8.97 -2.90 -28.41
N ALA A 320 -10.10 -2.67 -27.74
CA ALA A 320 -10.24 -1.53 -26.84
C ALA A 320 -9.24 -1.62 -25.68
N ALA A 321 -9.02 -2.81 -25.11
CA ALA A 321 -8.02 -3.02 -24.07
C ALA A 321 -6.60 -2.61 -24.52
N VAL A 322 -6.19 -3.07 -25.71
CA VAL A 322 -4.90 -2.66 -26.31
C VAL A 322 -4.82 -1.15 -26.44
N SER A 323 -5.90 -0.49 -26.89
CA SER A 323 -5.90 0.97 -27.04
C SER A 323 -5.72 1.70 -25.71
N PHE A 324 -6.37 1.25 -24.64
CA PHE A 324 -6.19 1.83 -23.31
C PHE A 324 -4.78 1.58 -22.77
N LEU A 325 -4.27 0.34 -22.88
CA LEU A 325 -2.92 -0.01 -22.44
C LEU A 325 -1.84 0.74 -23.22
N GLN A 326 -2.02 0.94 -24.53
CA GLN A 326 -1.07 1.71 -25.33
C GLN A 326 -1.02 3.17 -24.85
N ARG A 327 -2.18 3.82 -24.65
CA ARG A 327 -2.23 5.19 -24.12
C ARG A 327 -1.57 5.30 -22.75
N ALA A 328 -1.85 4.35 -21.85
CA ALA A 328 -1.27 4.32 -20.51
C ALA A 328 0.24 4.05 -20.54
N ALA A 329 0.71 3.14 -21.40
CA ALA A 329 2.12 2.82 -21.59
C ALA A 329 2.91 4.01 -22.17
N ASP A 330 2.31 4.72 -23.13
CA ASP A 330 2.87 5.94 -23.73
C ASP A 330 2.95 7.09 -22.72
N ALA A 331 2.01 7.13 -21.77
CA ALA A 331 2.04 8.03 -20.62
C ALA A 331 2.98 7.57 -19.48
N GLY A 332 3.78 6.52 -19.72
CA GLY A 332 4.79 6.04 -18.79
C GLY A 332 4.30 5.02 -17.76
N SER A 333 3.09 4.46 -17.89
CA SER A 333 2.63 3.44 -16.95
C SER A 333 3.39 2.11 -17.14
N PRO A 334 4.17 1.68 -16.14
CA PRO A 334 5.01 0.48 -16.18
C PRO A 334 4.15 -0.80 -16.18
N GLU A 335 3.05 -0.79 -15.45
CA GLU A 335 2.08 -1.89 -15.41
C GLU A 335 1.35 -2.00 -16.75
N ALA A 336 0.99 -0.86 -17.38
CA ALA A 336 0.41 -0.90 -18.72
C ALA A 336 1.40 -1.40 -19.78
N GLN A 337 2.69 -1.04 -19.67
CA GLN A 337 3.74 -1.58 -20.52
C GLN A 337 3.83 -3.11 -20.37
N PHE A 338 3.84 -3.62 -19.13
CA PHE A 338 3.85 -5.05 -18.86
C PHE A 338 2.62 -5.79 -19.42
N GLU A 339 1.41 -5.29 -19.15
CA GLU A 339 0.20 -5.94 -19.65
C GLU A 339 0.11 -5.88 -21.18
N LEU A 340 0.52 -4.76 -21.78
CA LEU A 340 0.60 -4.64 -23.23
C LEU A 340 1.63 -5.63 -23.82
N ALA A 341 2.75 -5.87 -23.13
CA ALA A 341 3.75 -6.86 -23.54
C ALA A 341 3.11 -8.26 -23.62
N LYS A 342 2.34 -8.64 -22.60
CA LYS A 342 1.60 -9.92 -22.57
C LYS A 342 0.56 -10.03 -23.69
N LEU A 343 -0.09 -8.93 -24.08
CA LEU A 343 -1.01 -8.93 -25.22
C LEU A 343 -0.29 -9.16 -26.55
N TYR A 344 0.88 -8.53 -26.77
CA TYR A 344 1.70 -8.78 -27.97
C TYR A 344 2.34 -10.16 -27.99
N GLU A 345 2.71 -10.71 -26.83
CA GLU A 345 3.20 -12.08 -26.71
C GLU A 345 2.12 -13.09 -27.12
N ARG A 346 0.88 -12.90 -26.66
CA ARG A 346 -0.23 -13.86 -26.87
C ARG A 346 -1.02 -13.61 -28.15
N GLY A 347 -0.93 -12.41 -28.73
CA GLY A 347 -1.77 -11.98 -29.86
C GLY A 347 -3.22 -11.69 -29.47
N THR A 348 -3.45 -11.19 -28.25
CA THR A 348 -4.80 -10.88 -27.74
C THR A 348 -5.18 -9.46 -28.10
N GLY A 349 -6.12 -9.27 -29.03
CA GLY A 349 -6.54 -7.95 -29.52
C GLY A 349 -5.54 -7.28 -30.49
N VAL A 350 -4.35 -7.85 -30.65
CA VAL A 350 -3.28 -7.44 -31.57
C VAL A 350 -2.65 -8.66 -32.25
N ALA A 351 -1.90 -8.45 -33.33
CA ALA A 351 -1.07 -9.51 -33.89
C ALA A 351 0.09 -9.84 -32.94
N VAL A 352 0.52 -11.11 -32.94
CA VAL A 352 1.69 -11.55 -32.17
C VAL A 352 2.94 -10.79 -32.63
N ASP A 353 3.65 -10.19 -31.67
CA ASP A 353 4.92 -9.49 -31.90
C ASP A 353 5.84 -9.64 -30.68
N HIS A 354 6.64 -10.71 -30.68
CA HIS A 354 7.55 -11.00 -29.57
C HIS A 354 8.65 -9.94 -29.38
N ALA A 355 9.08 -9.28 -30.47
CA ALA A 355 10.09 -8.25 -30.39
C ALA A 355 9.55 -7.02 -29.65
N ARG A 356 8.31 -6.63 -29.98
CA ARG A 356 7.61 -5.54 -29.28
C ARG A 356 7.28 -5.91 -27.83
N ALA A 357 6.87 -7.15 -27.56
CA ALA A 357 6.67 -7.63 -26.19
C ALA A 357 7.95 -7.49 -25.35
N LEU A 358 9.11 -7.91 -25.88
CA LEU A 358 10.39 -7.75 -25.18
C LEU A 358 10.79 -6.30 -24.91
N VAL A 359 10.51 -5.39 -25.83
CA VAL A 359 10.76 -3.95 -25.61
C VAL A 359 9.91 -3.43 -24.44
N LEU A 360 8.63 -3.80 -24.40
CA LEU A 360 7.71 -3.39 -23.34
C LEU A 360 8.04 -4.02 -21.98
N TYR A 361 8.39 -5.31 -21.93
CA TYR A 361 8.86 -5.95 -20.70
C TYR A 361 10.11 -5.25 -20.15
N ARG A 362 11.07 -4.88 -21.01
CA ARG A 362 12.26 -4.13 -20.59
C ARG A 362 11.91 -2.74 -20.07
N ALA A 363 11.03 -2.01 -20.75
CA ALA A 363 10.61 -0.68 -20.31
C ALA A 363 9.93 -0.70 -18.93
N ALA A 364 9.10 -1.71 -18.67
CA ALA A 364 8.48 -1.90 -17.36
C ALA A 364 9.55 -2.25 -16.28
N ALA A 365 10.47 -3.14 -16.63
CA ALA A 365 11.56 -3.57 -15.74
C ALA A 365 12.59 -2.47 -15.45
N GLU A 366 12.85 -1.55 -16.38
CA GLU A 366 13.71 -0.37 -16.16
C GLU A 366 13.12 0.58 -15.11
N GLN A 367 11.81 0.54 -14.91
CA GLN A 367 11.11 1.30 -13.88
C GLN A 367 10.81 0.44 -12.64
N ASP A 368 11.60 -0.59 -12.35
CA ASP A 368 11.42 -1.45 -11.17
C ASP A 368 10.04 -2.14 -11.07
N PHE A 369 9.38 -2.44 -12.21
CA PHE A 369 8.16 -3.27 -12.17
C PHE A 369 8.52 -4.73 -11.96
N ALA A 370 8.31 -5.21 -10.73
CA ALA A 370 8.84 -6.48 -10.27
C ALA A 370 8.31 -7.70 -11.06
N ASP A 371 7.06 -7.69 -11.52
CA ASP A 371 6.50 -8.75 -12.38
C ASP A 371 7.26 -8.83 -13.71
N ALA A 372 7.55 -7.69 -14.35
CA ALA A 372 8.32 -7.66 -15.59
C ALA A 372 9.77 -8.12 -15.38
N ILE A 373 10.39 -7.76 -14.25
CA ILE A 373 11.74 -8.20 -13.88
C ILE A 373 11.77 -9.72 -13.69
N ASN A 374 10.79 -10.26 -12.96
CA ASN A 374 10.65 -11.70 -12.74
C ASN A 374 10.45 -12.46 -14.07
N ASP A 375 9.55 -11.97 -14.93
CA ASP A 375 9.27 -12.59 -16.24
C ASP A 375 10.48 -12.53 -17.17
N LEU A 376 11.25 -11.43 -17.17
CA LEU A 376 12.53 -11.37 -17.87
C LEU A 376 13.55 -12.37 -17.31
N GLY A 377 13.56 -12.57 -15.99
CA GLY A 377 14.35 -13.62 -15.34
C GLY A 377 14.00 -14.99 -15.89
N PHE A 378 12.72 -15.34 -15.95
CA PHE A 378 12.25 -16.61 -16.56
C PHE A 378 12.60 -16.73 -18.03
N LEU A 379 12.39 -15.68 -18.83
CA LEU A 379 12.73 -15.64 -20.24
C LEU A 379 14.23 -15.86 -20.48
N HIS A 380 15.08 -15.30 -19.62
CA HIS A 380 16.52 -15.54 -19.65
C HIS A 380 16.88 -16.93 -19.11
N TYR A 381 16.17 -17.47 -18.12
CA TYR A 381 16.52 -18.78 -17.56
C TYR A 381 16.29 -19.92 -18.57
N GLN A 382 15.12 -19.94 -19.22
CA GLN A 382 14.72 -21.02 -20.12
C GLN A 382 14.93 -20.69 -21.61
N GLY A 383 15.17 -19.42 -21.95
CA GLY A 383 15.04 -18.90 -23.30
C GLY A 383 13.58 -18.63 -23.67
N GLY A 384 13.31 -17.58 -24.45
CA GLY A 384 11.93 -17.21 -24.79
C GLY A 384 11.84 -15.91 -25.56
N LEU A 385 10.78 -15.74 -26.35
CA LEU A 385 10.56 -14.55 -27.19
C LEU A 385 11.74 -14.19 -28.12
N GLY A 386 12.56 -15.18 -28.49
CA GLY A 386 13.77 -14.99 -29.30
C GLY A 386 15.05 -14.71 -28.51
N LEU A 387 14.99 -14.72 -27.17
CA LEU A 387 16.17 -14.69 -26.30
C LEU A 387 16.75 -16.11 -26.11
N PRO A 388 18.09 -16.27 -26.20
CA PRO A 388 18.74 -17.49 -25.77
C PRO A 388 18.72 -17.60 -24.23
N ALA A 389 18.81 -18.82 -23.73
CA ALA A 389 18.98 -19.07 -22.30
C ALA A 389 20.33 -18.51 -21.81
N ASP A 390 20.28 -17.77 -20.71
CA ASP A 390 21.37 -17.17 -19.95
C ASP A 390 21.03 -17.23 -18.45
N PRO A 391 21.34 -18.36 -17.79
CA PRO A 391 21.01 -18.55 -16.38
C PRO A 391 21.66 -17.51 -15.46
N GLN A 392 22.87 -17.04 -15.78
CA GLN A 392 23.55 -16.04 -14.94
C GLN A 392 22.82 -14.71 -14.98
N LYS A 393 22.37 -14.29 -16.16
CA LYS A 393 21.53 -13.10 -16.28
C LYS A 393 20.15 -13.28 -15.66
N ALA A 394 19.60 -14.50 -15.67
CA ALA A 394 18.35 -14.78 -14.97
C ALA A 394 18.48 -14.60 -13.45
N LEU A 395 19.60 -15.04 -12.87
CA LEU A 395 19.87 -14.87 -11.43
C LEU A 395 19.85 -13.39 -11.01
N THR A 396 20.43 -12.48 -11.81
CA THR A 396 20.42 -11.04 -11.49
C THR A 396 19.02 -10.43 -11.56
N PHE A 397 18.17 -10.91 -12.47
CA PHE A 397 16.76 -10.50 -12.51
C PHE A 397 15.98 -11.04 -11.30
N PHE A 398 16.17 -12.32 -10.93
CA PHE A 398 15.49 -12.89 -9.77
C PHE A 398 15.91 -12.23 -8.46
N GLU A 399 17.20 -11.92 -8.28
CA GLU A 399 17.67 -11.14 -7.13
C GLU A 399 16.98 -9.78 -7.04
N ARG A 400 17.01 -9.01 -8.15
CA ARG A 400 16.37 -7.69 -8.19
C ARG A 400 14.86 -7.74 -7.92
N ALA A 401 14.15 -8.72 -8.49
CA ALA A 401 12.72 -8.88 -8.22
C ALA A 401 12.45 -9.32 -6.76
N ALA A 402 13.33 -10.16 -6.18
CA ALA A 402 13.22 -10.58 -4.78
C ALA A 402 13.46 -9.40 -3.81
N ASP A 403 14.42 -8.52 -4.13
CA ASP A 403 14.71 -7.31 -3.36
C ASP A 403 13.57 -6.28 -3.46
N LEU A 404 12.87 -6.24 -4.61
CA LEU A 404 11.60 -5.53 -4.79
C LEU A 404 10.38 -6.25 -4.19
N ARG A 405 10.62 -7.32 -3.41
CA ARG A 405 9.62 -8.08 -2.65
C ARG A 405 8.59 -8.82 -3.51
N HIS A 406 8.93 -9.19 -4.74
CA HIS A 406 8.09 -10.05 -5.56
C HIS A 406 8.04 -11.48 -4.97
N PRO A 407 6.88 -11.97 -4.51
CA PRO A 407 6.80 -13.19 -3.69
C PRO A 407 7.37 -14.44 -4.37
N GLN A 408 7.10 -14.62 -5.66
CA GLN A 408 7.63 -15.76 -6.43
C GLN A 408 9.13 -15.62 -6.68
N ALA A 409 9.64 -14.39 -6.83
CA ALA A 409 11.07 -14.18 -7.04
C ALA A 409 11.86 -14.43 -5.76
N GLN A 410 11.34 -13.99 -4.61
CA GLN A 410 11.92 -14.30 -3.29
C GLN A 410 12.04 -15.82 -3.09
N PHE A 411 10.98 -16.57 -3.41
CA PHE A 411 11.01 -18.02 -3.34
C PHE A 411 12.05 -18.64 -4.29
N ASN A 412 12.01 -18.27 -5.58
CA ASN A 412 12.92 -18.82 -6.59
C ASN A 412 14.37 -18.52 -6.21
N PHE A 413 14.64 -17.30 -5.77
CA PHE A 413 15.98 -16.89 -5.37
C PHE A 413 16.45 -17.66 -4.13
N ALA A 414 15.59 -17.87 -3.13
CA ALA A 414 15.91 -18.70 -1.98
C ALA A 414 16.27 -20.15 -2.36
N ALA A 415 15.52 -20.75 -3.28
CA ALA A 415 15.80 -22.10 -3.77
C ALA A 415 17.15 -22.17 -4.50
N LEU A 416 17.45 -21.18 -5.35
CA LEU A 416 18.72 -21.10 -6.07
C LEU A 416 19.93 -20.93 -5.13
N ILE A 417 19.77 -20.18 -4.03
CA ILE A 417 20.78 -20.06 -2.97
C ILE A 417 20.98 -21.41 -2.28
N ASP A 418 19.89 -22.09 -1.91
CA ASP A 418 19.95 -23.38 -1.21
C ASP A 418 20.60 -24.48 -2.06
N ASP A 419 20.36 -24.45 -3.38
CA ASP A 419 21.00 -25.33 -4.37
C ASP A 419 22.50 -25.00 -4.59
N GLY A 420 23.02 -23.92 -3.99
CA GLY A 420 24.42 -23.50 -4.10
C GLY A 420 24.78 -22.87 -5.44
N LEU A 421 23.81 -22.35 -6.18
CA LEU A 421 24.01 -21.73 -7.50
C LEU A 421 24.48 -20.27 -7.43
N ILE A 422 24.48 -19.68 -6.23
CA ILE A 422 24.90 -18.29 -5.97
C ILE A 422 26.08 -18.33 -4.99
N ALA A 423 27.29 -18.09 -5.50
CA ALA A 423 28.54 -18.43 -4.84
C ALA A 423 28.83 -17.65 -3.54
N ASP A 424 28.22 -16.49 -3.36
CA ASP A 424 28.42 -15.57 -2.23
C ASP A 424 27.29 -15.61 -1.20
N LYS A 425 26.26 -16.43 -1.42
CA LYS A 425 25.11 -16.59 -0.52
C LYS A 425 25.04 -18.01 0.05
N GLY A 426 24.46 -18.13 1.24
CA GLY A 426 24.36 -19.39 1.95
C GLY A 426 22.98 -19.64 2.59
N PRO A 427 22.90 -20.65 3.48
CA PRO A 427 21.64 -21.05 4.12
C PRO A 427 20.90 -19.92 4.86
N GLU A 428 21.63 -18.99 5.46
CA GLU A 428 21.04 -17.82 6.14
C GLU A 428 20.37 -16.86 5.15
N ASP A 429 20.96 -16.64 3.97
CA ASP A 429 20.37 -15.82 2.91
C ASP A 429 19.14 -16.50 2.31
N SER A 430 19.21 -17.83 2.10
CA SER A 430 18.04 -18.60 1.65
C SER A 430 16.88 -18.50 2.65
N ALA A 431 17.16 -18.71 3.94
CA ALA A 431 16.18 -18.57 5.01
C ALA A 431 15.63 -17.13 5.13
N TYR A 432 16.45 -16.12 4.89
CA TYR A 432 16.00 -14.72 4.79
C TYR A 432 14.93 -14.56 3.72
N TYR A 433 15.20 -14.97 2.47
CA TYR A 433 14.23 -14.81 1.39
C TYR A 433 12.98 -15.69 1.56
N LEU A 434 13.10 -16.89 2.14
CA LEU A 434 11.93 -17.71 2.51
C LEU A 434 11.06 -17.03 3.56
N TYR A 435 11.66 -16.47 4.59
CA TYR A 435 10.93 -15.70 5.59
C TYR A 435 10.24 -14.50 4.96
N GLN A 436 10.94 -13.73 4.11
CA GLN A 436 10.34 -12.59 3.42
C GLN A 436 9.16 -13.01 2.52
N ALA A 437 9.27 -14.15 1.84
CA ALA A 437 8.18 -14.70 1.02
C ALA A 437 6.96 -15.11 1.87
N LEU A 438 7.17 -15.65 3.08
CA LEU A 438 6.09 -15.90 4.04
C LEU A 438 5.43 -14.61 4.50
N ARG A 439 6.24 -13.60 4.87
CA ARG A 439 5.72 -12.29 5.31
C ARG A 439 4.96 -11.60 4.19
N SER A 440 5.43 -11.65 2.94
CA SER A 440 4.72 -11.10 1.78
C SER A 440 3.44 -11.85 1.39
N GLY A 441 3.11 -12.96 2.06
CA GLY A 441 1.86 -13.67 1.86
C GLY A 441 1.90 -14.72 0.75
N SER A 442 3.08 -15.23 0.40
CA SER A 442 3.20 -16.31 -0.58
C SER A 442 2.60 -17.62 -0.04
N SER A 443 1.36 -17.90 -0.45
CA SER A 443 0.68 -19.14 -0.09
C SER A 443 1.40 -20.38 -0.63
N ASP A 444 2.10 -20.26 -1.76
CA ASP A 444 2.92 -21.32 -2.33
C ASP A 444 4.07 -21.68 -1.38
N VAL A 445 4.79 -20.68 -0.86
CA VAL A 445 5.87 -20.90 0.11
C VAL A 445 5.33 -21.49 1.41
N LEU A 446 4.20 -20.99 1.92
CA LEU A 446 3.53 -21.55 3.09
C LEU A 446 3.23 -23.04 2.89
N ASN A 447 2.51 -23.39 1.83
CA ASN A 447 2.12 -24.77 1.53
C ASN A 447 3.34 -25.67 1.35
N LEU A 448 4.37 -25.17 0.68
CA LEU A 448 5.56 -25.93 0.38
C LEU A 448 6.43 -26.22 1.62
N LEU A 449 6.62 -25.22 2.49
CA LEU A 449 7.29 -25.40 3.77
C LEU A 449 6.48 -26.28 4.74
N SER A 450 5.15 -26.30 4.60
CA SER A 450 4.28 -27.19 5.37
C SER A 450 4.29 -28.63 4.87
N ASP A 451 4.16 -28.84 3.56
CA ASP A 451 3.95 -30.16 2.97
C ASP A 451 5.26 -30.87 2.58
N ARG A 452 6.29 -30.09 2.21
CA ARG A 452 7.56 -30.61 1.66
C ARG A 452 8.78 -29.85 2.20
N PRO A 453 8.94 -29.69 3.53
CA PRO A 453 10.05 -28.92 4.09
C PRO A 453 11.42 -29.47 3.68
N THR A 454 11.54 -30.78 3.46
CA THR A 454 12.79 -31.46 3.09
C THR A 454 13.31 -31.12 1.69
N MET A 455 12.58 -30.33 0.90
CA MET A 455 13.13 -29.80 -0.35
C MET A 455 14.28 -28.82 -0.11
N PHE A 456 14.30 -28.15 1.03
CA PHE A 456 15.40 -27.28 1.43
C PHE A 456 16.42 -28.06 2.24
N THR A 457 17.70 -27.68 2.15
CA THR A 457 18.75 -28.33 2.93
C THR A 457 18.52 -28.23 4.43
N ASP A 458 19.12 -29.15 5.19
CA ASP A 458 19.06 -29.13 6.66
C ASP A 458 19.57 -27.82 7.26
N GLN A 459 20.59 -27.22 6.64
CA GLN A 459 21.17 -25.95 7.09
C GLN A 459 20.16 -24.79 6.90
N THR A 460 19.50 -24.73 5.75
CA THR A 460 18.50 -23.68 5.47
C THR A 460 17.28 -23.81 6.36
N ARG A 461 16.83 -25.04 6.64
CA ARG A 461 15.72 -25.28 7.59
C ARG A 461 16.07 -24.81 9.00
N LYS A 462 17.30 -25.05 9.47
CA LYS A 462 17.78 -24.57 10.78
C LYS A 462 17.88 -23.04 10.81
N ALA A 463 18.41 -22.44 9.76
CA ALA A 463 18.46 -20.98 9.62
C ALA A 463 17.04 -20.37 9.66
N LEU A 464 16.07 -20.99 8.98
CA LEU A 464 14.68 -20.52 9.04
C LEU A 464 14.07 -20.66 10.45
N GLN A 465 14.34 -21.77 11.17
CA GLN A 465 13.93 -21.90 12.58
C GLN A 465 14.56 -20.83 13.48
N ALA A 466 15.84 -20.49 13.27
CA ALA A 466 16.52 -19.42 13.99
C ALA A 466 15.81 -18.09 13.75
N ARG A 467 15.50 -17.78 12.49
CA ARG A 467 14.80 -16.55 12.11
C ARG A 467 13.39 -16.46 12.68
N LEU A 468 12.63 -17.56 12.68
CA LEU A 468 11.32 -17.63 13.32
C LEU A 468 11.41 -17.41 14.83
N LYS A 469 12.51 -17.82 15.46
CA LYS A 469 12.76 -17.65 16.89
C LYS A 469 13.16 -16.23 17.25
N GLU A 470 14.00 -15.60 16.44
CA GLU A 470 14.38 -14.18 16.57
C GLU A 470 13.17 -13.25 16.48
N ASN A 471 12.18 -13.60 15.66
CA ASN A 471 10.94 -12.84 15.50
C ASN A 471 9.80 -13.36 16.41
N GLU A 472 10.14 -14.11 17.46
CA GLU A 472 9.22 -14.61 18.50
C GLU A 472 8.06 -15.52 18.02
N PHE A 473 8.10 -15.99 16.77
CA PHE A 473 7.10 -16.91 16.23
C PHE A 473 7.32 -18.37 16.66
N TYR A 474 8.54 -18.74 17.07
CA TYR A 474 8.92 -20.10 17.43
C TYR A 474 9.82 -20.15 18.68
N GLN A 475 9.54 -21.06 19.62
CA GLN A 475 10.33 -21.21 20.85
C GLN A 475 11.07 -22.55 20.98
N GLY A 476 10.92 -23.46 20.00
CA GLY A 476 11.52 -24.79 20.06
C GLY A 476 13.02 -24.84 19.76
N ALA A 477 13.52 -26.05 19.52
CA ALA A 477 14.92 -26.31 19.19
C ALA A 477 15.21 -26.00 17.72
N ILE A 478 16.45 -25.58 17.42
CA ILE A 478 16.92 -25.39 16.04
C ILE A 478 17.57 -26.70 15.60
N ASP A 479 16.74 -27.62 15.11
CA ASP A 479 17.10 -29.00 14.77
C ASP A 479 16.90 -29.34 13.28
N GLY A 480 16.29 -28.44 12.52
CA GLY A 480 15.95 -28.63 11.12
C GLY A 480 14.69 -29.48 10.92
N ASP A 481 14.00 -29.91 11.98
CA ASP A 481 12.76 -30.67 11.90
C ASP A 481 11.53 -29.74 11.93
N PHE A 482 10.72 -29.82 10.89
CA PHE A 482 9.55 -28.95 10.73
C PHE A 482 8.31 -29.62 11.34
N GLY A 483 8.44 -30.03 12.61
CA GLY A 483 7.36 -30.57 13.40
C GLY A 483 6.29 -29.53 13.79
N PRO A 484 5.28 -29.91 14.60
CA PRO A 484 4.11 -29.07 14.88
C PRO A 484 4.44 -27.67 15.42
N GLY A 485 5.51 -27.53 16.20
CA GLY A 485 5.95 -26.22 16.72
C GLY A 485 6.46 -25.30 15.61
N THR A 486 7.32 -25.82 14.72
CA THR A 486 7.87 -25.06 13.59
C THR A 486 6.75 -24.69 12.61
N GLN A 487 5.82 -25.63 12.33
CA GLN A 487 4.66 -25.37 11.47
C GLN A 487 3.77 -24.23 12.00
N ARG A 488 3.49 -24.22 13.30
CA ARG A 488 2.80 -23.08 13.93
C ARG A 488 3.59 -21.78 13.79
N GLY A 489 4.91 -21.83 13.97
CA GLY A 489 5.77 -20.66 13.77
C GLY A 489 5.71 -20.11 12.34
N ILE A 490 5.77 -20.99 11.34
CA ILE A 490 5.63 -20.63 9.91
C ILE A 490 4.26 -19.99 9.64
N ARG A 491 3.17 -20.58 10.15
CA ARG A 491 1.81 -20.03 10.02
C ARG A 491 1.67 -18.66 10.68
N ARG A 492 2.24 -18.47 11.87
CA ARG A 492 2.26 -17.17 12.57
C ARG A 492 3.09 -16.14 11.81
N ALA A 493 4.26 -16.52 11.29
CA ALA A 493 5.04 -15.66 10.42
C ALA A 493 4.25 -15.28 9.17
N TYR A 494 3.44 -16.18 8.60
CA TYR A 494 2.52 -15.85 7.51
C TYR A 494 1.34 -14.95 7.95
N GLY A 495 1.08 -14.77 9.24
CA GLY A 495 -0.03 -13.97 9.76
C GLY A 495 -1.33 -14.74 9.96
N ILE A 496 -1.27 -16.07 10.07
CA ILE A 496 -2.41 -16.90 10.49
C ILE A 496 -2.32 -17.06 12.01
N GLU A 497 -3.24 -16.42 12.73
CA GLU A 497 -3.46 -16.63 14.16
C GLU A 497 -4.32 -17.90 14.38
N GLU A 498 -4.00 -18.69 15.42
CA GLU A 498 -4.68 -19.95 15.79
C GLU A 498 -5.52 -19.81 17.06
#